data_AF-A0A359CPU9-F1
#
_entry.id   AF-A0A359CPU9-F1
#
_cell.length_a   1.000
_cell.length_b   1.000
_cell.length_c   1.000
_cell.angle_alpha   90.00
_cell.angle_beta   90.00
_cell.angle_gamma   90.00
#
_symmetry.space_group_name_H-M   'P 1'
#
loop_
_entity.id
_entity.type
_entity.pdbx_description
1 polymer ?
#
loop_
_entity_poly.entity_id
_entity_poly.type
_entity_poly.pdbx_seq_one_letter_code
_entity_poly.pdbx_strand_id
1 'polypeptide(L)'
;KIEILKPPSVICKNTVQSMQAGVVYGYIGAVDYIVKKMKLEMIELGEEEPYVVATGGLAKLIADGSETIDKVIPHLTLEGLRIIYEKNK
;
A
#
# COMPACT_ATOMS: atom_id res chain seq x y z
N LYS A 1 -1.19 -19.24 13.68
CA LYS A 1 -0.90 -17.97 12.96
C LYS A 1 -1.45 -18.14 11.54
N ILE A 2 -2.22 -17.18 11.02
CA ILE A 2 -2.78 -17.26 9.66
C ILE A 2 -1.90 -16.40 8.75
N GLU A 3 -1.36 -16.99 7.68
CA GLU A 3 -0.61 -16.23 6.68
C GLU A 3 -1.56 -15.35 5.87
N ILE A 4 -1.15 -14.11 5.63
CA ILE A 4 -1.93 -13.16 4.83
C ILE A 4 -1.59 -13.41 3.36
N LEU A 5 -2.51 -14.06 2.67
CA LEU A 5 -2.41 -14.38 1.25
C LEU A 5 -3.65 -13.84 0.55
N LYS A 6 -3.50 -13.38 -0.70
CA LYS A 6 -4.65 -12.99 -1.53
C LYS A 6 -5.45 -14.26 -1.86
N PRO A 7 -6.72 -14.38 -1.43
CA PRO A 7 -7.54 -15.52 -1.79
C PRO A 7 -7.94 -15.45 -3.28
N PRO A 8 -8.38 -16.58 -3.87
CA PRO A 8 -8.77 -16.62 -5.29
C PRO A 8 -10.03 -15.79 -5.59
N SER A 9 -10.85 -15.49 -4.57
CA SER A 9 -12.08 -14.71 -4.69
C SER A 9 -12.35 -13.92 -3.41
N VAL A 10 -13.16 -12.86 -3.51
CA VAL A 10 -13.63 -12.10 -2.34
C VAL A 10 -14.61 -12.94 -1.50
N ILE A 11 -15.58 -13.58 -2.15
CA ILE A 11 -16.54 -14.47 -1.50
C ILE A 11 -15.94 -15.88 -1.44
N CYS A 12 -15.65 -16.35 -0.22
CA CYS A 12 -14.98 -17.62 0.04
C CYS A 12 -15.91 -18.65 0.69
N LYS A 13 -15.53 -19.93 0.63
CA LYS A 13 -16.32 -21.07 1.14
C LYS A 13 -15.77 -21.70 2.42
N ASN A 14 -14.71 -21.15 2.99
CA ASN A 14 -14.17 -21.58 4.28
C ASN A 14 -13.68 -20.39 5.10
N THR A 15 -13.63 -20.58 6.41
CA THR A 15 -13.34 -19.52 7.38
C THR A 15 -11.97 -18.87 7.16
N VAL A 16 -10.94 -19.66 6.86
CA VAL A 16 -9.57 -19.14 6.69
C VAL A 16 -9.50 -18.18 5.49
N GLN A 17 -10.01 -18.61 4.34
CA GLN A 17 -10.02 -17.78 3.13
C GLN A 17 -10.96 -16.57 3.29
N SER A 18 -12.10 -16.72 3.96
CA SER A 18 -13.00 -15.59 4.22
C SER A 18 -12.34 -14.52 5.10
N MET A 19 -11.56 -14.91 6.12
CA MET A 19 -10.78 -13.96 6.91
C MET A 19 -9.66 -13.30 6.09
N GLN A 20 -8.94 -14.09 5.28
CA GLN A 20 -7.92 -13.55 4.36
C GLN A 20 -8.50 -12.53 3.38
N ALA A 21 -9.68 -12.82 2.82
CA ALA A 21 -10.39 -11.91 1.93
C ALA A 21 -10.74 -10.61 2.64
N GLY A 22 -11.35 -10.69 3.83
CA GLY A 22 -11.70 -9.52 4.62
C GLY A 22 -10.50 -8.62 4.93
N VAL A 23 -9.37 -9.22 5.32
CA VAL A 23 -8.15 -8.46 5.62
C VAL A 23 -7.55 -7.83 4.35
N VAL A 24 -7.34 -8.62 3.30
CA VAL A 24 -6.67 -8.12 2.08
C VAL A 24 -7.49 -7.06 1.36
N TYR A 25 -8.75 -7.36 1.04
CA TYR A 25 -9.61 -6.41 0.33
C TYR A 25 -10.03 -5.24 1.21
N GLY A 26 -10.20 -5.46 2.52
CA GLY A 26 -10.44 -4.38 3.47
C GLY A 26 -9.29 -3.39 3.54
N TYR A 27 -8.04 -3.87 3.60
CA TYR A 27 -6.86 -3.01 3.58
C TYR A 27 -6.67 -2.28 2.26
N ILE A 28 -6.89 -2.95 1.12
CA ILE A 28 -6.86 -2.32 -0.21
C ILE A 28 -7.84 -1.14 -0.24
N GLY A 29 -9.11 -1.38 0.16
CA GLY A 29 -10.12 -0.33 0.18
C GLY A 29 -9.79 0.81 1.14
N ALA A 30 -9.27 0.49 2.33
CA ALA A 30 -8.86 1.51 3.31
C ALA A 30 -7.71 2.38 2.78
N VAL A 31 -6.69 1.77 2.17
CA VAL A 31 -5.57 2.49 1.57
C VAL A 31 -6.05 3.38 0.44
N ASP A 32 -6.81 2.85 -0.52
CA ASP A 32 -7.28 3.62 -1.67
C ASP A 32 -8.18 4.78 -1.25
N TYR A 33 -9.06 4.55 -0.27
CA TYR A 33 -9.94 5.62 0.22
C TYR A 33 -9.13 6.75 0.86
N ILE A 34 -8.20 6.42 1.76
CA ILE A 34 -7.38 7.42 2.46
C ILE A 34 -6.50 8.18 1.46
N VAL A 35 -5.83 7.48 0.55
CA VAL A 35 -4.95 8.11 -0.45
C VAL A 35 -5.75 9.01 -1.39
N LYS A 36 -6.93 8.58 -1.87
CA LYS A 36 -7.81 9.44 -2.69
C LYS A 36 -8.20 10.71 -1.94
N LYS A 37 -8.52 10.61 -0.65
CA LYS A 37 -8.85 11.79 0.18
C LYS A 37 -7.64 12.72 0.32
N MET A 38 -6.45 12.20 0.56
CA MET A 38 -5.22 13.00 0.65
C MET A 38 -4.89 13.68 -0.69
N LYS A 39 -5.01 12.97 -1.81
CA LYS A 39 -4.78 13.53 -3.14
C LYS A 39 -5.71 14.70 -3.43
N LEU A 40 -7.00 14.55 -3.14
CA LEU A 40 -8.00 15.61 -3.31
C LEU A 40 -7.66 16.85 -2.47
N GLU A 41 -7.32 16.67 -1.19
CA GLU A 41 -6.96 17.78 -0.31
C GLU A 41 -5.71 18.53 -0.81
N MET A 42 -4.70 17.82 -1.31
CA MET A 42 -3.51 18.45 -1.89
C MET A 42 -3.83 19.25 -3.15
N ILE A 43 -4.69 18.72 -4.04
CA ILE A 43 -5.13 19.43 -5.24
C ILE A 43 -5.94 20.69 -4.88
N GLU A 44 -6.80 20.62 -3.86
CA GLU A 44 -7.56 21.78 -3.36
C GLU A 44 -6.66 22.88 -2.80
N LEU A 45 -5.49 22.52 -2.26
CA LEU A 45 -4.45 23.46 -1.83
C LEU A 45 -3.62 24.04 -2.99
N GLY A 46 -3.87 23.60 -4.23
CA GLY A 46 -3.17 24.06 -5.43
C GLY A 46 -1.89 23.28 -5.78
N GLU A 47 -1.64 22.15 -5.12
CA GLU A 47 -0.52 21.27 -5.43
C GLU A 47 -0.85 20.34 -6.62
N GLU A 48 0.18 19.83 -7.28
CA GLU A 48 0.03 18.77 -8.29
C GLU A 48 -0.42 17.45 -7.64
N GLU A 49 -1.01 16.55 -8.44
CA GLU A 49 -1.42 15.24 -7.94
C GLU A 49 -0.19 14.46 -7.42
N PRO A 50 -0.20 14.04 -6.13
CA PRO A 50 0.94 13.34 -5.54
C PRO A 50 1.21 11.98 -6.17
N TYR A 51 2.48 11.69 -6.41
CA TYR A 51 2.96 10.36 -6.77
C TYR A 51 3.06 9.47 -5.52
N VAL A 52 2.42 8.31 -5.55
CA VAL A 52 2.24 7.43 -4.38
C VAL A 52 3.23 6.27 -4.43
N VAL A 53 4.14 6.26 -3.45
CA VAL A 53 5.12 5.18 -3.27
C VAL A 53 4.78 4.34 -2.05
N ALA A 54 4.77 3.02 -2.23
CA ALA A 54 4.59 2.05 -1.15
C ALA A 54 5.88 1.28 -0.85
N THR A 55 6.08 0.90 0.41
CA THR A 55 7.21 0.08 0.88
C THR A 55 6.79 -0.80 2.06
N GLY A 56 7.64 -1.74 2.47
CA GLY A 56 7.35 -2.73 3.52
C GLY A 56 6.89 -4.09 2.98
N GLY A 57 6.90 -5.10 3.86
CA GLY A 57 6.76 -6.51 3.46
C GLY A 57 5.43 -6.87 2.79
N LEU A 58 4.34 -6.17 3.12
CA LEU A 58 3.01 -6.40 2.54
C LEU A 58 2.65 -5.41 1.42
N ALA A 59 3.53 -4.45 1.10
CA ALA A 59 3.23 -3.40 0.12
C ALA A 59 2.87 -3.96 -1.25
N LYS A 60 3.58 -4.99 -1.70
CA LYS A 60 3.30 -5.64 -2.99
C LYS A 60 1.90 -6.27 -3.02
N LEU A 61 1.51 -6.95 -1.95
CA LEU A 61 0.19 -7.59 -1.84
C LEU A 61 -0.95 -6.57 -1.94
N ILE A 62 -0.79 -5.41 -1.30
CA ILE A 62 -1.79 -4.35 -1.34
C ILE A 62 -1.76 -3.61 -2.68
N ALA A 63 -0.57 -3.32 -3.22
CA ALA A 63 -0.41 -2.67 -4.52
C ALA A 63 -1.03 -3.48 -5.66
N ASP A 64 -0.98 -4.81 -5.62
CA ASP A 64 -1.60 -5.69 -6.61
C ASP A 64 -3.14 -5.57 -6.70
N GLY A 65 -3.79 -4.85 -5.79
CA GLY A 65 -5.22 -4.55 -5.87
C GLY A 65 -5.58 -3.10 -5.61
N SER A 66 -4.61 -2.24 -5.33
CA SER A 66 -4.80 -0.81 -5.09
C SER A 66 -4.81 -0.04 -6.41
N GLU A 67 -5.72 0.91 -6.53
CA GLU A 67 -5.78 1.83 -7.68
C GLU A 67 -4.91 3.08 -7.47
N THR A 68 -4.46 3.33 -6.24
CA THR A 68 -3.81 4.59 -5.86
C THR A 68 -2.31 4.51 -5.73
N ILE A 69 -1.72 3.32 -5.62
CA ILE A 69 -0.27 3.13 -5.50
C ILE A 69 0.38 3.11 -6.88
N ASP A 70 1.30 4.05 -7.14
CA ASP A 70 2.01 4.14 -8.41
C ASP A 70 3.25 3.24 -8.47
N LYS A 71 3.96 3.09 -7.35
CA LYS A 71 5.20 2.30 -7.30
C LYS A 71 5.47 1.66 -5.95
N VAL A 72 5.95 0.41 -5.99
CA VAL A 72 6.50 -0.27 -4.81
C VAL A 72 8.03 -0.20 -4.81
N ILE A 73 8.63 0.31 -3.73
CA ILE A 73 10.09 0.37 -3.54
C ILE A 73 10.45 -0.39 -2.25
N PRO A 74 10.85 -1.67 -2.32
CA PRO A 74 11.08 -2.51 -1.14
C PRO A 74 12.16 -2.01 -0.18
N HIS A 75 13.17 -1.31 -0.69
CA HIS A 75 14.33 -0.84 0.07
C HIS A 75 14.33 0.68 0.30
N LEU A 76 13.17 1.33 0.23
CA LEU A 76 13.04 2.78 0.34
C LEU A 76 13.74 3.34 1.59
N THR A 77 13.57 2.68 2.74
CA THR A 77 14.23 3.07 3.99
C THR A 77 15.75 2.92 3.92
N LEU A 78 16.26 1.84 3.31
CA LEU A 78 17.70 1.60 3.19
C LEU A 78 18.36 2.62 2.25
N GLU A 79 17.70 2.99 1.15
CA GLU A 79 18.16 4.08 0.28
C GLU A 79 18.21 5.41 1.04
N GLY A 80 17.19 5.71 1.84
CA GLY A 80 17.18 6.89 2.70
C GLY A 80 18.37 6.93 3.67
N LEU A 81 18.65 5.80 4.33
CA LEU A 81 19.80 5.67 5.24
C LEU A 81 21.14 5.86 4.51
N ARG A 82 21.28 5.28 3.30
CA ARG A 82 22.48 5.47 2.47
C ARG A 82 22.69 6.94 2.10
N ILE A 83 21.64 7.63 1.66
CA ILE A 83 21.70 9.06 1.31
C ILE A 83 22.10 9.91 2.52
N ILE A 84 21.53 9.63 3.69
CA ILE A 84 21.87 10.36 4.92
C ILE A 84 23.34 10.13 5.30
N TYR A 85 23.82 8.89 5.22
CA TYR A 85 25.22 8.58 5.49
C TYR A 85 26.17 9.33 4.54
N GLU A 86 25.89 9.31 3.24
CA GLU A 86 26.72 10.01 2.24
C GLU A 86 26.73 11.54 2.43
N LYS A 87 25.64 12.12 2.92
CA LYS A 87 25.56 13.57 3.23
C LYS A 87 26.36 14.00 4.45
N ASN A 88 26.65 13.10 5.39
CA ASN A 88 27.30 13.41 6.67
C ASN A 88 28.72 12.84 6.77
N LYS A 89 29.29 12.40 5.65
CA LYS A 89 30.67 11.95 5.55
C LYS A 89 31.61 13.12 5.31
#